data_AF-A0A8D1APF6-F1
#
_entry.id   AF-A0A8D1APF6-F1
#
_cell.length_a   1.000
_cell.length_b   1.000
_cell.length_c   1.000
_cell.angle_alpha   90.00
_cell.angle_beta   90.00
_cell.angle_gamma   90.00
#
_symmetry.space_group_name_H-M   'P 1'
#
loop_
_entity.id
_entity.type
_entity.pdbx_description
1 polymer ?
#
loop_
_entity_poly.entity_id
_entity_poly.type
_entity_poly.pdbx_seq_one_letter_code
_entity_poly.pdbx_strand_id
1 'polypeptide(L)'
;MRYHLTPIKIMIKNQENFSLPSLTIQSNNIKYKILPASIPINNIFVSAEPRWKCKKRKSVTHRKRGRGRGRGVRRGRGGGGGRS
;
A
#
# COMPACT_ATOMS: atom_id res chain seq x y z
N MET A 1 14.36 13.21 14.83
CA MET A 1 13.91 13.43 13.43
C MET A 1 15.03 14.13 12.65
N ARG A 2 15.09 14.00 11.32
CA ARG A 2 16.07 14.70 10.47
C ARG A 2 15.34 15.57 9.45
N TYR A 3 15.93 16.70 9.10
CA TYR A 3 15.43 17.61 8.07
C TYR A 3 16.44 17.65 6.95
N HIS A 4 15.98 17.34 5.74
CA HIS A 4 16.75 17.46 4.52
C HIS A 4 16.34 18.76 3.84
N LEU A 5 17.29 19.64 3.59
CA LEU A 5 17.07 20.97 3.05
C LEU A 5 17.83 21.10 1.73
N THR A 6 17.16 21.58 0.68
CA THR A 6 17.68 21.69 -0.69
C THR A 6 16.82 22.66 -1.51
N PRO A 7 17.38 23.68 -2.20
CA PRO A 7 18.69 24.31 -2.00
C PRO A 7 18.68 25.25 -0.78
N ILE A 8 19.85 25.62 -0.24
CA ILE A 8 19.92 26.40 1.01
C ILE A 8 20.95 27.51 0.92
N LYS A 9 20.57 28.68 1.44
CA LYS A 9 21.50 29.73 1.84
C LYS A 9 21.64 29.72 3.37
N ILE A 10 22.87 29.62 3.84
CA ILE A 10 23.20 29.58 5.26
C ILE A 10 23.70 30.95 5.69
N MET A 11 23.21 31.40 6.85
CA MET A 11 23.64 32.63 7.50
C MET A 11 24.11 32.27 8.90
N ILE A 12 25.41 32.40 9.15
CA ILE A 12 25.99 32.16 10.47
C ILE A 12 26.23 33.52 11.12
N LYS A 13 25.93 33.62 12.42
CA LYS A 13 26.16 34.84 13.18
C LYS A 13 27.64 35.23 13.11
N ASN A 14 27.90 36.48 12.70
CA ASN A 14 29.25 37.06 12.58
C ASN A 14 30.14 36.39 11.52
N GLN A 15 29.57 35.70 10.54
CA GLN A 15 30.32 35.13 9.42
C GLN A 15 29.62 35.46 8.11
N GLU A 16 30.34 35.29 7.02
CA GLU A 16 29.78 35.48 5.69
C GLU A 16 28.75 34.41 5.35
N ASN A 17 27.76 34.80 4.54
CA ASN A 17 26.70 33.92 4.11
C ASN A 17 27.17 33.07 2.93
N PHE A 18 26.87 31.77 2.93
CA PHE A 18 27.25 30.88 1.84
C PHE A 18 26.07 29.98 1.42
N SER A 19 26.12 29.50 0.18
CA SER A 19 25.09 28.63 -0.40
C SER A 19 25.58 27.19 -0.45
N LEU A 20 24.71 26.25 -0.12
CA LEU A 20 24.97 24.81 -0.24
C LEU A 20 23.88 24.15 -1.10
N PRO A 21 24.23 23.10 -1.87
CA PRO A 21 23.25 22.34 -2.63
C PRO A 21 22.32 21.53 -1.71
N SER A 22 22.87 20.95 -0.63
CA SER A 22 22.11 20.17 0.34
C SER A 22 22.72 20.22 1.74
N LEU A 23 21.85 20.14 2.77
CA LEU A 23 22.25 19.97 4.16
C LEU A 23 21.21 19.11 4.89
N THR A 24 21.68 18.27 5.80
CA THR A 24 20.81 17.50 6.69
C THR A 24 21.03 17.93 8.14
N ILE A 25 19.95 18.30 8.83
CA ILE A 25 20.00 18.78 10.22
C ILE A 25 19.22 17.83 11.13
N GLN A 26 19.76 17.53 12.30
CA GLN A 26 19.05 16.77 13.34
C GLN A 26 18.05 17.68 14.07
N SER A 27 16.88 17.13 14.40
CA SER A 27 15.78 17.88 15.01
C SER A 27 16.09 18.50 16.36
N ASN A 28 17.06 17.97 17.11
CA ASN A 28 17.45 18.51 18.41
C ASN A 28 18.10 19.91 18.30
N ASN A 29 18.69 20.25 17.15
CA ASN A 29 19.38 21.52 16.94
C ASN A 29 18.46 22.61 16.37
N ILE A 30 17.15 22.37 16.24
CA ILE A 30 16.21 23.30 15.62
C ILE A 30 15.35 23.97 16.68
N LYS A 31 15.45 25.29 16.79
CA LYS A 31 14.67 26.10 17.74
C LYS A 31 13.32 26.55 17.18
N TYR A 32 13.30 26.93 15.91
CA TYR A 32 12.11 27.45 15.24
C TYR A 32 12.11 27.05 13.77
N LYS A 33 10.93 26.93 13.19
CA LYS A 33 10.72 26.78 11.75
C LYS A 33 9.70 27.81 11.33
N ILE A 34 10.07 28.64 10.38
CA ILE A 34 9.15 29.58 9.76
C ILE A 34 8.47 28.83 8.63
N LEU A 35 7.16 28.72 8.72
CA LEU A 35 6.36 28.04 7.72
C LEU A 35 5.81 29.06 6.71
N PRO A 36 5.55 28.65 5.45
CA PRO A 36 4.82 29.49 4.52
C PRO A 36 3.47 29.92 5.10
N ALA A 37 3.02 31.14 4.76
CA ALA A 37 1.80 31.72 5.30
C ALA A 37 0.53 30.88 5.00
N SER A 38 0.53 30.13 3.90
CA SER A 38 -0.53 29.18 3.55
C SER A 38 0.00 27.76 3.58
N ILE A 39 -0.41 27.01 4.60
CA ILE A 39 -0.28 25.56 4.61
C ILE A 39 -1.69 24.98 4.58
N PRO A 40 -2.01 24.06 3.65
CA PRO A 40 -3.28 23.36 3.70
C PRO A 40 -3.32 22.48 4.96
N ILE A 41 -3.97 23.00 6.00
CA ILE A 41 -4.20 22.36 7.30
C ILE A 41 -4.74 20.93 7.13
N ASN A 42 -5.57 20.71 6.11
CA ASN A 42 -6.21 19.43 5.82
C ASN A 42 -5.24 18.27 5.58
N ASN A 43 -3.99 18.53 5.17
CA ASN A 43 -2.99 17.48 4.94
C ASN A 43 -2.18 17.12 6.21
N ILE A 44 -2.26 17.92 7.28
CA ILE A 44 -1.48 17.71 8.52
C ILE A 44 -2.28 16.94 9.57
N PHE A 45 -3.60 17.13 9.60
CA PHE A 45 -4.48 16.49 10.59
C PHE A 45 -4.90 15.06 10.23
N VAL A 46 -4.60 14.61 9.01
CA VAL A 46 -4.77 13.20 8.66
C VAL A 46 -3.54 12.46 9.17
N SER A 47 -3.68 11.86 10.35
CA SER A 47 -2.79 10.80 10.81
C SER A 47 -2.52 9.88 9.62
N ALA A 48 -1.26 9.76 9.20
CA ALA A 48 -0.88 8.82 8.16
C ALA A 48 -1.06 7.41 8.75
N GLU A 49 -2.30 6.92 8.80
CA GLU A 49 -2.57 5.52 9.01
C GLU A 49 -1.73 4.78 7.98
N PRO A 50 -0.83 3.88 8.41
CA PRO A 50 -0.02 3.14 7.48
C PRO A 50 -1.00 2.45 6.53
N ARG A 51 -0.94 2.81 5.23
CA ARG A 51 -1.76 2.18 4.20
C ARG A 51 -1.42 0.70 4.22
N TRP A 52 -2.18 -0.08 4.97
CA TRP A 52 -2.06 -1.52 4.99
C TRP A 52 -2.46 -1.97 3.60
N LYS A 53 -1.45 -2.29 2.78
CA LYS A 53 -1.66 -2.97 1.52
C LYS A 53 -2.34 -4.28 1.89
N CYS A 54 -3.65 -4.36 1.68
CA CYS A 54 -4.39 -5.61 1.82
C CYS A 54 -3.67 -6.65 0.97
N LYS A 55 -2.93 -7.56 1.61
CA LYS A 55 -2.55 -8.82 0.99
C LYS A 55 -3.86 -9.41 0.49
N LYS A 56 -4.01 -9.54 -0.83
CA LYS A 56 -5.16 -10.18 -1.46
C LYS A 56 -5.47 -11.45 -0.65
N ARG A 57 -6.56 -11.41 0.13
CA ARG A 57 -7.07 -12.60 0.79
C ARG A 57 -7.32 -13.59 -0.34
N LYS A 58 -6.65 -14.73 -0.23
CA LYS A 58 -6.75 -15.89 -1.12
C LYS A 58 -8.20 -16.01 -1.58
N SER A 59 -8.42 -15.99 -2.89
CA SER A 59 -9.71 -16.33 -3.49
C SER A 59 -9.98 -17.81 -3.24
N VAL A 60 -10.38 -18.15 -2.01
CA VAL A 60 -11.10 -19.37 -1.68
C VAL A 60 -12.56 -19.07 -2.00
N THR A 61 -12.85 -18.88 -3.28
CA THR A 61 -14.22 -18.86 -3.78
C THR A 61 -14.45 -20.23 -4.38
N HIS A 62 -15.03 -21.09 -3.55
CA HIS A 62 -15.72 -22.31 -3.92
C HIS A 62 -16.21 -22.32 -5.37
N ARG A 63 -15.49 -22.99 -6.27
CA ARG A 63 -16.12 -23.58 -7.46
C ARG A 63 -16.91 -24.80 -7.00
N LYS A 64 -18.06 -24.54 -6.36
CA LYS A 64 -19.20 -25.47 -6.41
C LYS A 64 -19.72 -25.45 -7.86
N ARG A 65 -18.98 -26.05 -8.78
CA ARG A 65 -19.50 -26.43 -10.10
C ARG A 65 -20.09 -27.82 -9.90
N GLY A 66 -21.30 -27.85 -9.36
CA GLY A 66 -22.12 -29.06 -9.34
C GLY A 66 -22.18 -29.63 -10.76
N ARG A 67 -21.49 -30.74 -10.99
CA ARG A 67 -21.76 -31.67 -12.08
C ARG A 67 -22.19 -33.00 -11.47
N GLY A 68 -23.19 -32.91 -10.59
CA GLY A 68 -24.07 -34.05 -10.33
C GLY A 68 -24.92 -34.27 -11.57
N ARG A 69 -24.43 -35.07 -12.53
CA ARG A 69 -25.29 -35.73 -13.51
C ARG A 69 -25.77 -37.04 -12.90
N GLY A 70 -26.58 -36.89 -11.84
CA GLY A 70 -27.50 -37.94 -11.44
C GLY A 70 -28.60 -38.02 -12.48
N ARG A 71 -28.50 -38.96 -13.41
CA ARG A 71 -29.64 -39.51 -14.13
C ARG A 71 -29.45 -41.02 -14.20
N GLY A 72 -29.79 -41.67 -13.09
CA GLY A 72 -30.10 -43.08 -13.09
C GLY A 72 -31.28 -43.30 -14.02
N VAL A 73 -30.99 -43.72 -15.25
CA VAL A 73 -31.99 -44.27 -16.16
C VAL A 73 -32.09 -45.74 -15.80
N ARG A 74 -32.99 -46.05 -14.87
CA ARG A 74 -33.56 -47.38 -14.73
C ARG A 74 -34.29 -47.68 -16.04
N ARG A 75 -33.74 -48.57 -16.86
CA ARG A 75 -34.49 -49.25 -17.92
C ARG A 75 -34.04 -50.70 -17.92
N GLY A 76 -34.67 -51.50 -17.07
CA GLY A 76 -34.61 -52.94 -17.19
C GLY A 76 -35.41 -53.39 -18.41
N ARG A 77 -34.83 -54.29 -19.20
CA ARG A 77 -35.50 -55.38 -19.93
C ARG A 77 -34.50 -56.17 -20.76
N GLY A 78 -34.36 -57.46 -20.44
CA GLY A 78 -33.87 -58.54 -21.33
C GLY A 78 -32.40 -58.43 -21.74
N GLY A 79 -31.54 -59.42 -21.53
CA GLY A 79 -31.76 -60.85 -21.68
C GLY A 79 -30.88 -61.34 -22.83
N GLY A 80 -30.04 -62.35 -22.55
CA GLY A 80 -29.54 -63.28 -23.56
C GLY A 80 -28.26 -62.89 -24.31
N GLY A 81 -27.16 -63.54 -23.95
CA GLY A 81 -26.48 -64.48 -24.84
C GLY A 81 -25.59 -63.95 -25.97
N GLY A 82 -24.33 -64.39 -25.96
CA GLY A 82 -23.75 -65.04 -27.15
C GLY A 82 -22.53 -64.39 -27.80
N ARG A 83 -21.41 -65.13 -27.67
CA ARG A 83 -20.41 -65.49 -28.70
C ARG A 83 -19.74 -64.38 -29.52
N SER A 84 -18.43 -64.21 -29.28
CA SER A 84 -17.33 -64.65 -30.17
C SER A 84 -16.00 -64.25 -29.55
#